data_AF-A0A3P4B8G4-F1
#
_entry.id   AF-A0A3P4B8G4-F1
#
_cell.length_a   1.000
_cell.length_b   1.000
_cell.length_c   1.000
_cell.angle_alpha   90.00
_cell.angle_beta   90.00
_cell.angle_gamma   90.00
#
_symmetry.space_group_name_H-M   'P 1'
#
loop_
_entity.id
_entity.type
_entity.pdbx_description
1 polymer ?
#
loop_
_entity_poly.entity_id
_entity_poly.type
_entity_poly.pdbx_seq_one_letter_code
_entity_poly.pdbx_strand_id
1 'polypeptide(L)'
;MRSSRLTESYVALHAAQQSLKSLDNEYNANRTAIRERISKIRQSINESVSGLDSDQIALAETVLRVHGSYASAGEDRASALHDAIKELSLHGGGKLWEQHFSTKSYDRWHGQRSDHGYGYGPKHGSLIFSIGLLDETRNRDPQILMPEEVEAAVYYLTHLSRIQDAKQQAALSGAEA
;
A
#
# COMPACT_ATOMS: atom_id res chain seq x y z
N MET A 1 -19.26 -60.36 7.97
CA MET A 1 -18.03 -59.67 8.43
C MET A 1 -18.44 -58.54 9.35
N ARG A 2 -18.14 -58.63 10.65
CA ARG A 2 -18.40 -57.53 11.60
C ARG A 2 -17.22 -56.57 11.52
N SER A 3 -17.43 -55.36 11.01
CA SER A 3 -16.41 -54.31 11.09
C SER A 3 -16.07 -54.10 12.57
N SER A 4 -14.78 -54.01 12.90
CA SER A 4 -14.35 -53.80 14.28
C SER A 4 -14.77 -52.41 14.73
N ARG A 5 -15.42 -52.32 15.90
CA ARG A 5 -15.89 -51.07 16.54
C ARG A 5 -14.78 -50.00 16.63
N LEU A 6 -13.52 -50.43 16.65
CA LEU A 6 -12.34 -49.58 16.63
C LEU A 6 -12.15 -48.89 15.27
N THR A 7 -12.28 -49.63 14.18
CA THR A 7 -12.12 -49.10 12.82
C THR A 7 -13.19 -48.07 12.50
N GLU A 8 -14.44 -48.33 12.91
CA GLU A 8 -15.54 -47.37 12.79
C GLU A 8 -15.27 -46.08 13.59
N SER A 9 -14.69 -46.21 14.79
CA SER A 9 -14.32 -45.07 15.63
C SER A 9 -13.20 -44.22 15.00
N TYR A 10 -12.19 -44.84 14.39
CA TYR A 10 -11.12 -44.11 13.67
C TYR A 10 -11.63 -43.41 12.42
N VAL A 11 -12.54 -44.04 11.67
CA VAL A 11 -13.19 -43.41 10.51
C VAL A 11 -14.00 -42.19 10.95
N ALA A 12 -14.80 -42.32 12.01
CA ALA A 12 -15.56 -41.21 12.57
C ALA A 12 -14.66 -40.07 13.10
N LEU A 13 -13.54 -40.41 13.75
CA LEU A 13 -12.56 -39.43 14.24
C LEU A 13 -11.94 -38.63 13.07
N HIS A 14 -11.51 -39.30 12.00
CA HIS A 14 -10.95 -38.62 10.84
C HIS A 14 -11.96 -37.72 10.13
N ALA A 15 -13.22 -38.18 10.00
CA ALA A 15 -14.28 -37.36 9.45
C ALA A 15 -14.52 -36.09 10.30
N ALA A 16 -14.59 -36.23 11.63
CA ALA A 16 -14.75 -35.09 12.54
C ALA A 16 -13.57 -34.11 12.48
N GLN A 17 -12.33 -34.61 12.38
CA GLN A 17 -11.13 -33.77 12.22
C GLN A 17 -11.14 -32.99 10.89
N GLN A 18 -11.59 -33.61 9.79
CA GLN A 18 -11.74 -32.92 8.51
C GLN A 18 -12.82 -31.84 8.58
N SER A 19 -13.97 -32.13 9.18
CA SER A 19 -15.06 -31.15 9.37
C SER A 19 -14.62 -29.96 10.23
N LEU A 20 -13.87 -30.20 11.31
CA LEU A 20 -13.32 -29.13 12.15
C LEU A 20 -12.36 -28.25 11.34
N LYS A 21 -11.45 -28.86 10.58
CA LYS A 21 -10.50 -28.12 9.74
C LYS A 21 -11.20 -27.27 8.67
N SER A 22 -12.24 -27.79 8.03
CA SER A 22 -13.00 -27.00 7.05
C SER A 22 -13.72 -25.82 7.70
N LEU A 23 -14.31 -26.02 8.87
CA LEU A 23 -15.03 -24.97 9.59
C LEU A 23 -14.06 -23.88 10.08
N ASP A 24 -12.89 -24.26 10.58
CA ASP A 24 -11.83 -23.32 10.98
C ASP A 24 -11.35 -22.50 9.79
N ASN A 25 -11.16 -23.12 8.62
CA ASN A 25 -10.77 -22.41 7.41
C ASN A 25 -11.82 -21.38 6.98
N GLU A 26 -13.10 -21.77 6.98
CA GLU A 26 -14.21 -20.88 6.62
C GLU A 26 -14.34 -19.72 7.62
N TYR A 27 -14.30 -20.02 8.92
CA TYR A 27 -14.34 -19.01 9.98
C TYR A 27 -13.19 -18.02 9.84
N ASN A 28 -11.97 -18.49 9.59
CA ASN A 28 -10.81 -17.63 9.41
C ASN A 28 -10.91 -16.77 8.14
N ALA A 29 -11.42 -17.32 7.04
CA ALA A 29 -11.67 -16.55 5.82
C ALA A 29 -12.71 -15.44 6.06
N ASN A 30 -13.84 -15.78 6.69
CA ASN A 30 -14.90 -14.81 7.01
C ASN A 30 -14.41 -13.73 7.98
N ARG A 31 -13.67 -14.12 9.03
CA ARG A 31 -13.06 -13.18 9.98
C ARG A 31 -12.10 -12.22 9.29
N THR A 32 -11.32 -12.70 8.33
CA THR A 32 -10.39 -11.87 7.55
C THR A 32 -11.17 -10.89 6.66
N ALA A 33 -12.16 -11.36 5.92
CA ALA A 33 -13.00 -10.51 5.07
C ALA A 33 -13.76 -9.42 5.86
N ILE A 34 -14.30 -9.76 7.03
CA ILE A 34 -14.97 -8.80 7.91
C ILE A 34 -13.97 -7.75 8.42
N ARG A 35 -12.76 -8.16 8.81
CA ARG A 35 -11.71 -7.22 9.25
C ARG A 35 -11.29 -6.25 8.15
N GLU A 36 -11.10 -6.75 6.94
CA GLU A 36 -10.83 -5.90 5.78
C GLU A 36 -11.97 -4.90 5.55
N ARG A 37 -13.22 -5.34 5.68
CA ARG A 37 -14.40 -4.46 5.54
C ARG A 37 -14.44 -3.39 6.64
N ILE A 38 -14.17 -3.75 7.90
CA ILE A 38 -14.10 -2.80 9.02
C ILE A 38 -12.98 -1.77 8.78
N SER A 39 -11.81 -2.22 8.34
CA SER A 39 -10.68 -1.35 8.03
C SER A 39 -11.04 -0.33 6.94
N LYS A 40 -11.71 -0.77 5.87
CA LYS A 40 -12.16 0.12 4.78
C LYS A 40 -13.20 1.14 5.27
N ILE A 41 -14.16 0.74 6.09
CA ILE A 41 -15.16 1.65 6.66
C ILE A 41 -14.50 2.69 7.58
N ARG A 42 -13.57 2.29 8.44
CA ARG A 42 -12.83 3.20 9.33
C ARG A 42 -12.02 4.23 8.54
N GLN A 43 -11.37 3.79 7.46
CA GLN A 43 -10.65 4.69 6.56
C GLN A 43 -11.59 5.74 5.94
N SER A 44 -12.73 5.31 5.38
CA SER A 44 -13.72 6.22 4.77
C SER A 44 -14.30 7.24 5.77
N ILE A 45 -14.56 6.83 7.02
CA ILE A 45 -15.00 7.75 8.08
C ILE A 45 -13.92 8.80 8.35
N ASN A 46 -12.65 8.39 8.44
CA ASN A 46 -11.56 9.32 8.74
C ASN A 46 -11.29 10.30 7.58
N GLU A 47 -11.36 9.82 6.33
CA GLU A 47 -11.27 10.66 5.13
C GLU A 47 -12.41 11.69 5.08
N SER A 48 -13.64 11.26 5.40
CA SER A 48 -14.80 12.16 5.49
C SER A 48 -14.65 13.22 6.58
N VAL A 49 -14.16 12.84 7.77
CA VAL A 49 -13.94 13.76 8.90
C VAL A 49 -12.78 14.72 8.63
N SER A 50 -11.76 14.29 7.89
CA SER A 50 -10.59 15.11 7.55
C SER A 50 -10.80 16.01 6.33
N GLY A 51 -11.94 15.91 5.66
CA GLY A 51 -12.24 16.67 4.43
C GLY A 51 -11.32 16.28 3.27
N LEU A 52 -10.81 15.05 3.27
CA LEU A 52 -10.00 14.51 2.19
C LEU A 52 -10.93 13.92 1.11
N ASP A 53 -10.59 14.17 -0.14
CA ASP A 53 -11.32 13.63 -1.29
C ASP A 53 -10.94 12.16 -1.48
N SER A 54 -11.83 11.27 -1.05
CA SER A 54 -11.61 9.82 -1.10
C SER A 54 -11.50 9.28 -2.52
N ASP A 55 -12.17 9.92 -3.49
CA ASP A 55 -12.17 9.46 -4.89
C ASP A 55 -10.83 9.80 -5.54
N GLN A 56 -10.31 10.99 -5.27
CA GLN A 56 -8.95 11.38 -5.69
C GLN A 56 -7.89 10.49 -5.04
N ILE A 57 -8.03 10.19 -3.75
CA ILE A 57 -7.11 9.28 -3.05
C ILE A 57 -7.15 7.88 -3.67
N ALA A 58 -8.35 7.32 -3.86
CA ALA A 58 -8.52 6.00 -4.43
C ALA A 58 -7.94 5.91 -5.84
N LEU A 59 -8.20 6.89 -6.70
CA LEU A 59 -7.67 6.95 -8.06
C LEU A 59 -6.13 7.05 -8.04
N ALA A 60 -5.56 7.93 -7.23
CA ALA A 60 -4.12 8.08 -7.10
C ALA A 60 -3.44 6.77 -6.66
N GLU A 61 -4.07 6.00 -5.78
CA GLU A 61 -3.54 4.72 -5.29
C GLU A 61 -3.62 3.59 -6.32
N THR A 62 -4.35 3.76 -7.42
CA THR A 62 -4.27 2.85 -8.57
C THR A 62 -3.13 3.19 -9.53
N VAL A 63 -2.49 4.35 -9.35
CA VAL A 63 -1.48 4.89 -10.26
C VAL A 63 -0.10 4.94 -9.61
N LEU A 64 -0.04 5.51 -8.39
CA LEU A 64 1.18 5.79 -7.66
C LEU A 64 1.54 4.67 -6.68
N ARG A 65 2.84 4.46 -6.56
CA ARG A 65 3.47 3.71 -5.48
C ARG A 65 4.24 4.68 -4.59
N VAL A 66 3.81 4.82 -3.34
CA VAL A 66 4.58 5.47 -2.28
C VAL A 66 5.11 4.40 -1.34
N HIS A 67 6.43 4.25 -1.27
CA HIS A 67 7.11 3.38 -0.32
C HIS A 67 7.61 4.19 0.87
N GLY A 68 7.49 3.64 2.08
CA GLY A 68 7.88 4.33 3.32
C GLY A 68 6.88 5.40 3.75
N SER A 69 7.16 6.05 4.89
CA SER A 69 6.36 7.16 5.39
C SER A 69 7.07 8.48 5.12
N TYR A 70 6.31 9.52 4.79
CA TYR A 70 6.83 10.88 4.63
C TYR A 70 7.45 11.38 5.94
N ALA A 71 6.85 11.04 7.09
CA ALA A 71 7.37 11.39 8.41
C ALA A 71 8.77 10.82 8.69
N SER A 72 9.10 9.64 8.14
CA SER A 72 10.40 8.96 8.32
C SER A 72 11.30 9.04 7.09
N ALA A 73 10.99 9.89 6.11
CA ALA A 73 11.73 10.01 4.85
C ALA A 73 13.03 10.84 4.95
N GLY A 74 13.34 11.37 6.13
CA GLY A 74 14.56 12.11 6.43
C GLY A 74 14.67 13.47 5.73
N GLU A 75 15.88 14.02 5.64
CA GLU A 75 16.15 15.44 5.33
C GLU A 75 15.63 15.87 3.94
N ASP A 76 15.97 15.16 2.87
CA ASP A 76 15.64 15.57 1.49
C ASP A 76 14.23 15.15 1.03
N ARG A 77 13.37 14.68 1.94
CA ARG A 77 12.02 14.20 1.62
C ARG A 77 11.16 15.23 0.87
N ALA A 78 11.31 16.51 1.22
CA ALA A 78 10.55 17.59 0.60
C ALA A 78 11.03 17.83 -0.84
N SER A 79 12.34 17.70 -1.10
CA SER A 79 12.88 17.75 -2.46
C SER A 79 12.34 16.61 -3.31
N ALA A 80 12.27 15.39 -2.74
CA ALA A 80 11.76 14.24 -3.47
C ALA A 80 10.27 14.35 -3.80
N LEU A 81 9.47 14.82 -2.85
CA LEU A 81 8.05 15.10 -3.05
C LEU A 81 7.84 16.20 -4.10
N HIS A 82 8.57 17.30 -4.01
CA HIS A 82 8.43 18.44 -4.91
C HIS A 82 8.80 18.05 -6.34
N ASP A 83 9.89 17.33 -6.57
CA ASP A 83 10.26 16.90 -7.93
C ASP A 83 9.22 15.92 -8.51
N ALA A 84 8.65 15.03 -7.70
CA ALA A 84 7.57 14.15 -8.14
C ALA A 84 6.30 14.94 -8.57
N ILE A 85 5.88 15.90 -7.75
CA ILE A 85 4.75 16.78 -8.07
C ILE A 85 5.05 17.58 -9.34
N LYS A 86 6.24 18.16 -9.45
CA LYS A 86 6.67 18.93 -10.62
C LYS A 86 6.64 18.08 -11.89
N GLU A 87 7.11 16.84 -11.82
CA GLU A 87 7.11 15.92 -12.96
C GLU A 87 5.69 15.58 -13.41
N LEU A 88 4.77 15.34 -12.46
CA LEU A 88 3.35 15.12 -12.76
C LEU A 88 2.71 16.36 -13.38
N SER A 89 2.87 17.52 -12.75
CA SER A 89 2.17 18.76 -13.14
C SER A 89 2.69 19.38 -14.44
N LEU A 90 4.00 19.31 -14.71
CA LEU A 90 4.60 19.97 -15.87
C LEU A 90 4.88 19.03 -17.04
N HIS A 91 5.06 17.73 -16.76
CA HIS A 91 5.55 16.76 -17.75
C HIS A 91 4.66 15.52 -17.85
N GLY A 92 3.48 15.50 -17.20
CA GLY A 92 2.55 14.38 -17.25
C GLY A 92 3.13 13.09 -16.65
N GLY A 93 4.15 13.19 -15.79
CA GLY A 93 4.81 12.04 -15.18
C GLY A 93 5.88 11.37 -16.03
N GLY A 94 6.41 12.02 -17.07
CA GLY A 94 7.42 11.48 -17.99
C GLY A 94 8.53 10.67 -17.30
N LYS A 95 9.30 11.29 -16.40
CA LYS A 95 10.38 10.58 -15.68
C LYS A 95 9.88 9.50 -14.71
N LEU A 96 8.64 9.58 -14.24
CA LEU A 96 8.06 8.57 -13.35
C LEU A 96 7.81 7.24 -14.07
N TRP A 97 7.86 7.19 -15.40
CA TRP A 97 7.85 5.94 -16.15
C TRP A 97 9.19 5.18 -16.06
N GLU A 98 10.30 5.91 -15.90
CA GLU A 98 11.65 5.36 -15.95
C GLU A 98 12.28 5.20 -14.56
N GLN A 99 11.94 6.08 -13.63
CA GLN A 99 12.56 6.16 -12.31
C GLN A 99 11.59 6.56 -11.21
N HIS A 100 12.00 6.34 -9.96
CA HIS A 100 11.32 6.86 -8.79
C HIS A 100 12.13 7.97 -8.11
N PHE A 101 11.42 8.90 -7.49
CA PHE A 101 11.99 9.97 -6.66
C PHE A 101 12.09 9.49 -5.22
N SER A 102 13.29 9.47 -4.65
CA SER A 102 13.50 8.78 -3.38
C SER A 102 14.57 9.39 -2.48
N THR A 103 14.49 8.97 -1.22
CA THR A 103 15.53 9.21 -0.21
C THR A 103 16.04 7.88 0.34
N LYS A 104 17.29 7.89 0.79
CA LYS A 104 17.94 6.74 1.42
C LYS A 104 18.49 7.10 2.80
N SER A 105 18.75 6.07 3.59
CA SER A 105 19.52 6.16 4.82
C SER A 105 20.84 5.42 4.65
N TYR A 106 21.95 6.03 5.08
CA TYR A 106 23.27 5.41 5.09
C TYR A 106 24.14 5.99 6.20
N ASP A 107 24.65 5.12 7.08
CA ASP A 107 25.50 5.46 8.22
C ASP A 107 24.92 6.64 9.03
N ARG A 108 25.56 7.81 9.01
CA ARG A 108 25.12 9.01 9.74
C ARG A 108 24.18 9.93 8.97
N TRP A 109 23.83 9.60 7.73
CA TRP A 109 22.94 10.39 6.89
C TRP A 109 21.57 9.74 6.75
N HIS A 110 20.52 10.43 7.19
CA HIS A 110 19.15 9.96 7.13
C HIS A 110 18.31 10.86 6.22
N GLY A 111 17.94 10.31 5.05
CA GLY A 111 17.14 11.01 4.05
C GLY A 111 17.96 11.75 3.00
N GLN A 112 19.10 11.20 2.58
CA GLN A 112 19.83 11.72 1.42
C GLN A 112 19.06 11.40 0.12
N ARG A 113 18.93 12.39 -0.77
CA ARG A 113 18.37 12.22 -2.12
C ARG A 113 19.08 11.11 -2.88
N SER A 114 18.31 10.17 -3.43
CA SER A 114 18.85 9.05 -4.20
C SER A 114 17.79 8.49 -5.12
N ASP A 115 17.64 9.07 -6.31
CA ASP A 115 16.69 8.65 -7.33
C ASP A 115 17.29 7.54 -8.20
N HIS A 116 16.47 6.55 -8.55
CA HIS A 116 16.93 5.40 -9.32
C HIS A 116 15.88 4.96 -10.33
N GLY A 117 16.36 4.42 -11.44
CA GLY A 117 15.53 3.68 -12.38
C GLY A 117 14.90 2.46 -11.73
N TYR A 118 13.74 2.04 -12.24
CA TYR A 118 13.07 0.84 -11.73
C TYR A 118 13.95 -0.41 -11.83
N GLY A 119 13.99 -1.19 -10.75
CA GLY A 119 14.85 -2.39 -10.63
C GLY A 119 16.29 -2.09 -10.17
N TYR A 120 16.63 -0.81 -9.97
CA TYR A 120 17.92 -0.38 -9.45
C TYR A 120 17.77 0.28 -8.07
N GLY A 121 18.90 0.51 -7.40
CA GLY A 121 18.91 1.11 -6.07
C GLY A 121 20.29 1.61 -5.66
N PRO A 122 20.40 2.22 -4.47
CA PRO A 122 21.65 2.80 -4.01
C PRO A 122 22.70 1.71 -3.76
N LYS A 123 23.95 1.96 -4.20
CA LYS A 123 25.09 1.06 -3.93
C LYS A 123 25.37 0.87 -2.43
N HIS A 124 25.09 1.91 -1.64
CA HIS A 124 25.29 1.92 -0.19
C HIS A 124 24.08 2.59 0.49
N GLY A 125 23.67 1.98 1.60
CA GLY A 125 22.47 2.35 2.33
C GLY A 125 21.23 1.63 1.82
N SER A 126 20.08 2.05 2.31
CA SER A 126 18.78 1.50 1.91
C SER A 126 17.82 2.63 1.61
N LEU A 127 17.00 2.46 0.58
CA LEU A 127 15.88 3.36 0.32
C LEU A 127 14.93 3.32 1.52
N ILE A 128 14.52 4.49 1.99
CA ILE A 128 13.58 4.64 3.12
C ILE A 128 12.26 5.28 2.69
N PHE A 129 12.27 5.99 1.57
CA PHE A 129 11.09 6.61 0.99
C PHE A 129 11.24 6.69 -0.53
N SER A 130 10.18 6.39 -1.28
CA SER A 130 10.17 6.58 -2.72
C SER A 130 8.77 6.88 -3.26
N ILE A 131 8.70 7.74 -4.27
CA ILE A 131 7.49 8.04 -5.05
C ILE A 131 7.76 7.60 -6.49
N GLY A 132 6.95 6.69 -6.99
CA GLY A 132 6.98 6.21 -8.37
C GLY A 132 5.60 5.80 -8.86
N LEU A 133 5.50 5.34 -10.09
CA LEU A 133 4.33 4.61 -10.61
C LEU A 133 4.30 3.16 -10.12
N LEU A 134 3.10 2.60 -10.00
CA LEU A 134 2.84 1.18 -9.82
C LEU A 134 3.27 0.36 -11.04
N ASP A 135 3.57 -0.92 -10.85
CA ASP A 135 4.02 -1.80 -11.93
C ASP A 135 2.93 -1.95 -13.01
N GLU A 136 1.67 -2.07 -12.59
CA GLU A 136 0.50 -2.11 -13.47
C GLU A 136 0.39 -0.84 -14.31
N THR A 137 0.73 0.32 -13.74
CA THR A 137 0.74 1.60 -14.43
C THR A 137 1.90 1.66 -15.42
N ARG A 138 3.12 1.32 -15.00
CA ARG A 138 4.35 1.37 -15.83
C ARG A 138 4.29 0.49 -17.07
N ASN A 139 3.56 -0.62 -16.97
CA ASN A 139 3.42 -1.60 -18.05
C ASN A 139 2.25 -1.30 -19.00
N ARG A 140 1.53 -0.17 -18.85
CA ARG A 140 0.48 0.26 -19.78
C ARG A 140 1.08 0.68 -21.12
N ASP A 141 0.31 0.47 -22.18
CA ASP A 141 0.60 0.98 -23.53
C ASP A 141 -0.65 1.73 -24.04
N PRO A 142 -0.57 3.04 -24.32
CA PRO A 142 0.62 3.90 -24.25
C PRO A 142 1.01 4.29 -22.81
N GLN A 143 2.29 4.64 -22.61
CA GLN A 143 2.84 5.19 -21.36
C GLN A 143 2.40 6.65 -21.14
N ILE A 144 1.11 6.84 -20.92
CA ILE A 144 0.49 8.15 -20.73
C ILE A 144 -0.46 8.07 -19.55
N LEU A 145 -0.32 8.99 -18.59
CA LEU A 145 -1.31 9.19 -17.53
C LEU A 145 -2.45 10.04 -18.06
N MET A 146 -3.69 9.68 -17.71
CA MET A 146 -4.85 10.50 -18.03
C MET A 146 -4.85 11.77 -17.19
N PRO A 147 -5.45 12.89 -17.66
CA PRO A 147 -5.49 14.14 -16.91
C PRO A 147 -6.03 13.98 -15.48
N GLU A 148 -7.05 13.14 -15.30
CA GLU A 148 -7.67 12.85 -14.00
C GLU A 148 -6.70 12.09 -13.09
N GLU A 149 -5.88 11.19 -13.66
CA GLU A 149 -4.85 10.46 -12.91
C GLU A 149 -3.72 11.38 -12.45
N VAL A 150 -3.35 12.35 -13.29
CA VAL A 150 -2.35 13.39 -12.95
C VAL A 150 -2.88 14.27 -11.82
N GLU A 151 -4.12 14.74 -11.92
CA GLU A 151 -4.77 15.54 -10.88
C GLU A 151 -4.84 14.78 -9.55
N ALA A 152 -5.30 13.52 -9.58
CA ALA A 152 -5.36 12.65 -8.41
C ALA A 152 -3.98 12.43 -7.79
N ALA A 153 -2.98 12.14 -8.61
CA ALA A 153 -1.60 11.93 -8.15
C ALA A 153 -1.05 13.20 -7.47
N VAL A 154 -1.27 14.38 -8.05
CA VAL A 154 -0.86 15.67 -7.46
C VAL A 154 -1.63 15.95 -6.16
N TYR A 155 -2.93 15.70 -6.14
CA TYR A 155 -3.77 15.84 -4.94
C TYR A 155 -3.24 14.96 -3.80
N TYR A 156 -2.97 13.68 -4.10
CA TYR A 156 -2.45 12.72 -3.12
C TYR A 156 -1.10 13.18 -2.55
N LEU A 157 -0.17 13.58 -3.42
CA LEU A 157 1.17 13.98 -2.99
C LEU A 157 1.18 15.30 -2.21
N THR A 158 0.34 16.28 -2.59
CA THR A 158 0.21 17.54 -1.83
C THR A 158 -0.41 17.33 -0.45
N HIS A 159 -1.20 16.29 -0.26
CA HIS A 159 -1.82 15.91 1.02
C HIS A 159 -1.16 14.70 1.69
N LEU A 160 0.02 14.26 1.22
CA LEU A 160 0.61 12.97 1.56
C LEU A 160 0.73 12.72 3.07
N SER A 161 1.22 13.70 3.82
CA SER A 161 1.37 13.57 5.28
C SER A 161 0.01 13.32 5.95
N ARG A 162 -1.01 14.12 5.61
CA ARG A 162 -2.35 14.01 6.20
C ARG A 162 -3.00 12.69 5.85
N ILE A 163 -2.83 12.22 4.61
CA ILE A 163 -3.35 10.93 4.16
C ILE A 163 -2.68 9.78 4.93
N GLN A 164 -1.35 9.80 5.04
CA GLN A 164 -0.62 8.76 5.79
C GLN A 164 -0.98 8.76 7.28
N ASP A 165 -1.10 9.93 7.90
CA ASP A 165 -1.52 10.07 9.29
C ASP A 165 -2.95 9.51 9.49
N ALA A 166 -3.89 9.86 8.60
CA ALA A 166 -5.26 9.36 8.66
C ALA A 166 -5.33 7.83 8.51
N LYS A 167 -4.52 7.26 7.60
CA LYS A 167 -4.43 5.80 7.41
C LYS A 167 -3.80 5.10 8.61
N GLN A 168 -2.76 5.67 9.21
CA GLN A 168 -2.13 5.09 10.39
C GLN A 168 -3.10 5.09 11.59
N GLN A 169 -3.84 6.17 11.81
CA GLN A 169 -4.87 6.23 12.86
C GLN A 169 -6.01 5.23 12.63
N ALA A 170 -6.45 5.05 11.37
CA ALA A 170 -7.43 4.04 11.01
C ALA A 170 -6.93 2.61 11.26
N ALA A 171 -5.63 2.34 11.03
CA ALA A 171 -5.02 1.04 11.30
C ALA A 171 -4.86 0.74 12.80
N LEU A 172 -4.48 1.75 13.60
CA LEU A 172 -4.34 1.61 15.06
C LEU A 172 -5.70 1.35 15.73
N SER A 173 -6.72 2.16 15.43
CA SER A 173 -8.10 1.91 15.88
C SER A 173 -8.65 0.59 15.34
N GLY A 174 -8.15 0.18 14.17
CA GLY A 174 -8.19 -1.15 13.55
C GLY A 174 -7.90 -2.31 14.50
N ALA A 175 -6.71 -2.25 15.10
CA ALA A 175 -6.06 -3.36 15.81
C ALA A 175 -6.50 -3.52 17.28
N GLU A 176 -7.06 -2.47 17.89
CA GLU A 176 -7.54 -2.49 19.28
C GLU A 176 -8.97 -3.08 19.44
N ALA A 177 -9.61 -3.50 18.35
CA ALA A 177 -10.96 -4.09 18.32
C ALA A 177 -10.96 -5.55 17.83
#